data_AF-A0AAW5ZAK6-F1
#
_entry.id   AF-A0AAW5ZAK6-F1
#
_cell.length_a   1.000
_cell.length_b   1.000
_cell.length_c   1.000
_cell.angle_alpha   90.00
_cell.angle_beta   90.00
_cell.angle_gamma   90.00
#
_symmetry.space_group_name_H-M   'P 1'
#
loop_
_entity.id
_entity.type
_entity.pdbx_description
1 polymer ?
#
loop_
_entity_poly.entity_id
_entity_poly.type
_entity_poly.pdbx_seq_one_letter_code
_entity_poly.pdbx_strand_id
1 'polypeptide(L)' 'ISAMVAFSMFEAAYYSEIIRAGIQSISRGQSSAALALGMTHWQSMKLIILPQAFRAMVPLLLTQGIVLFQDT' A
#
# COMPACT_ATOMS: atom_id res chain seq x y z
N ILE A 1 -6.22 -25.25 -13.72
CA ILE A 1 -7.06 -24.58 -12.69
C ILE A 1 -6.31 -24.45 -11.37
N SER A 2 -5.83 -25.54 -10.74
CA SER A 2 -5.10 -25.48 -9.47
C SER A 2 -3.85 -24.58 -9.50
N ALA A 3 -3.08 -24.60 -10.60
CA ALA A 3 -1.93 -23.72 -10.77
C ALA A 3 -2.30 -22.23 -10.84
N MET A 4 -3.41 -21.88 -11.52
CA MET A 4 -3.88 -20.48 -11.60
C MET A 4 -4.36 -19.97 -10.24
N VAL A 5 -5.02 -20.82 -9.46
CA VAL A 5 -5.48 -20.47 -8.11
C VAL A 5 -4.28 -20.24 -7.17
N ALA A 6 -3.30 -21.14 -7.20
CA ALA A 6 -2.08 -21.00 -6.40
C ALA A 6 -1.31 -19.72 -6.74
N PHE A 7 -1.14 -19.44 -8.04
CA PHE A 7 -0.49 -18.23 -8.52
C PHE A 7 -1.22 -16.95 -8.10
N SER A 8 -2.54 -16.90 -8.32
CA SER A 8 -3.36 -15.74 -7.96
C SER A 8 -3.34 -15.46 -6.46
N MET A 9 -3.32 -16.50 -5.62
CA MET A 9 -3.26 -16.37 -4.17
C MET A 9 -1.90 -15.83 -3.69
N PHE A 10 -0.81 -16.28 -4.32
CA PHE A 10 0.53 -15.79 -4.03
C PHE A 10 0.67 -14.30 -4.38
N GLU A 11 0.27 -13.90 -5.59
CA GLU A 11 0.26 -12.50 -5.99
C GLU A 11 -0.63 -11.65 -5.08
N ALA A 12 -1.84 -12.11 -4.75
CA ALA A 12 -2.74 -11.39 -3.84
C ALA A 12 -2.12 -11.16 -2.46
N ALA A 13 -1.40 -12.15 -1.91
CA ALA A 13 -0.68 -12.01 -0.66
C ALA A 13 0.45 -10.96 -0.77
N TYR A 14 1.19 -10.99 -1.88
CA TYR A 14 2.28 -10.04 -2.13
C TYR A 14 1.77 -8.59 -2.26
N TYR A 15 0.70 -8.37 -3.04
CA TYR A 15 0.04 -7.07 -3.14
C TYR A 15 -0.51 -6.58 -1.79
N SER A 16 -1.08 -7.49 -1.00
CA SER A 16 -1.58 -7.17 0.35
C SER A 16 -0.46 -6.68 1.26
N GLU A 17 0.72 -7.31 1.17
CA GLU A 17 1.89 -6.92 1.95
C GLU A 17 2.46 -5.56 1.50
N ILE A 18 2.49 -5.28 0.20
CA ILE A 18 2.86 -3.96 -0.33
C ILE A 18 1.93 -2.87 0.23
N ILE A 19 0.61 -3.12 0.23
CA ILE A 19 -0.37 -2.15 0.74
C ILE A 19 -0.17 -1.91 2.24
N ARG A 20 -0.01 -2.99 3.00
CA ARG A 20 0.22 -2.94 4.45
C ARG A 20 1.50 -2.19 4.78
N ALA A 21 2.61 -2.51 4.09
CA ALA A 21 3.90 -1.86 4.25
C ALA A 21 3.85 -0.38 3.84
N GLY A 22 3.15 -0.07 2.75
CA GLY A 22 2.93 1.30 2.28
C GLY A 22 2.25 2.18 3.31
N ILE A 23 1.17 1.69 3.94
CA ILE A 23 0.47 2.42 5.00
C ILE A 23 1.35 2.56 6.26
N GLN A 24 2.07 1.51 6.64
CA GLN A 24 2.95 1.53 7.82
C GLN A 24 4.22 2.37 7.64
N SER A 25 4.65 2.61 6.40
CA SER A 25 5.81 3.45 6.09
C SER A 25 5.60 4.92 6.49
N ILE A 26 4.34 5.35 6.64
CA ILE A 26 4.00 6.71 7.04
C ILE A 26 4.22 6.88 8.55
N SER A 27 5.02 7.89 8.90
CA SER A 27 5.34 8.19 10.30
C SER A 27 4.07 8.43 11.11
N ARG A 28 3.97 7.78 12.28
CA ARG A 28 2.88 8.00 13.25
C ARG A 28 2.78 9.47 13.69
N GLY A 29 3.86 10.23 13.56
CA GLY A 29 3.87 11.67 13.81
C GLY A 29 2.93 12.46 12.88
N GLN A 30 2.67 11.99 11.66
CA GLN A 30 1.71 12.61 10.75
C GLN A 30 0.27 12.50 11.29
N SER A 31 -0.09 11.34 11.85
CA SER A 31 -1.38 11.14 12.49
C SER A 31 -1.55 12.05 13.71
N SER A 32 -0.52 12.15 14.56
CA SER A 32 -0.52 13.03 15.73
C SER A 32 -0.54 14.51 15.36
N ALA A 33 0.18 14.92 14.32
CA ALA A 33 0.16 16.30 13.81
C ALA A 33 -1.21 16.67 13.22
N ALA A 34 -1.83 15.77 12.46
CA ALA A 34 -3.17 15.97 11.93
C ALA A 34 -4.22 16.14 13.04
N LEU A 35 -4.13 15.32 14.09
CA LEU A 35 -4.98 15.46 15.29
C LEU A 35 -4.75 16.79 16.02
N ALA A 36 -3.49 17.23 16.15
CA ALA A 36 -3.16 18.54 16.74
C ALA A 36 -3.71 19.72 15.93
N LEU A 37 -3.86 19.54 14.61
CA LEU A 37 -4.51 20.50 13.70
C LEU A 37 -6.04 20.41 13.71
N GLY A 38 -6.63 19.57 14.57
CA GLY A 38 -8.08 19.42 14.70
C GLY A 38 -8.72 18.49 13.65
N MET A 39 -7.93 17.72 12.89
CA MET A 39 -8.46 16.77 11.91
C MET A 39 -8.96 15.50 12.60
N THR A 40 -10.07 14.94 12.12
CA THR A 40 -10.52 13.60 12.49
C THR A 40 -9.62 12.53 11.89
N HIS A 41 -9.61 11.33 12.48
CA HIS A 41 -8.86 10.18 11.94
C HIS A 41 -9.17 9.92 10.46
N TRP A 42 -10.44 10.03 10.05
CA TRP A 42 -10.85 9.86 8.66
C TRP A 42 -10.31 10.94 7.72
N GLN A 43 -10.27 12.20 8.16
CA GLN A 43 -9.67 13.28 7.39
C GLN A 43 -8.16 13.10 7.26
N SER A 44 -7.47 12.73 8.35
CA SER A 44 -6.04 12.44 8.33
C SER A 44 -5.72 11.26 7.39
N MET A 45 -6.50 10.18 7.48
CA MET A 45 -6.33 9.01 6.62
C MET A 45 -6.52 9.36 5.14
N LYS A 46 -7.59 10.06 4.78
CA LYS A 46 -7.92 10.36 3.38
C LYS A 46 -7.01 11.43 2.75
N LEU A 47 -6.64 12.46 3.51
CA LEU A 47 -5.94 13.64 2.98
C LEU A 47 -4.42 13.57 3.11
N ILE A 48 -3.91 12.80 4.08
CA ILE A 48 -2.48 12.79 4.42
C ILE A 48 -1.91 11.38 4.24
N ILE A 49 -2.41 10.41 5.01
CA ILE A 49 -1.78 9.08 5.08
C ILE A 49 -1.95 8.33 3.77
N LEU A 50 -3.17 8.21 3.25
CA LEU A 50 -3.46 7.45 2.02
C LEU A 50 -2.72 7.99 0.78
N PRO A 51 -2.71 9.31 0.46
CA PRO A 51 -1.97 9.80 -0.70
C PRO A 51 -0.45 9.68 -0.54
N GLN A 52 0.09 9.82 0.67
CA GLN A 52 1.52 9.60 0.92
C GLN A 52 1.89 8.12 0.79
N ALA A 53 1.09 7.24 1.42
CA ALA A 53 1.26 5.80 1.36
C ALA A 53 1.18 5.31 -0.09
N PHE A 54 0.22 5.82 -0.88
CA PHE A 54 0.09 5.49 -2.29
C PHE A 54 1.36 5.84 -3.07
N ARG A 55 1.93 7.03 -2.84
CA ARG A 55 3.18 7.45 -3.50
C ARG A 55 4.36 6.54 -3.14
N ALA A 56 4.40 5.99 -1.93
CA ALA A 56 5.40 5.01 -1.51
C ALA A 56 5.14 3.61 -2.12
N MET A 57 3.89 3.22 -2.32
CA MET A 57 3.50 1.93 -2.90
C MET A 57 3.69 1.85 -4.41
N VAL A 58 3.40 2.91 -5.16
CA VAL A 58 3.47 2.94 -6.64
C VAL A 58 4.76 2.34 -7.22
N PRO A 59 5.97 2.70 -6.77
CA PRO A 59 7.19 2.10 -7.33
C PRO A 59 7.30 0.59 -7.05
N LEU A 60 6.83 0.12 -5.89
CA LEU A 60 6.82 -1.31 -5.54
C LEU A 60 5.81 -2.08 -6.41
N LEU A 61 4.63 -1.52 -6.63
CA LEU A 61 3.59 -2.09 -7.49
C LEU A 61 4.05 -2.17 -8.95
N LEU A 62 4.72 -1.12 -9.46
CA LEU A 62 5.29 -1.12 -10.81
C LEU A 62 6.38 -2.17 -10.97
N THR A 63 7.24 -2.33 -9.97
CA THR A 63 8.30 -3.35 -10.00
C THR A 63 7.70 -4.76 -10.03
N GLN A 64 6.70 -5.03 -9.20
CA GLN A 64 5.98 -6.32 -9.20
C GLN A 64 5.28 -6.57 -10.53
N GLY A 65 4.66 -5.55 -11.12
CA GLY A 65 4.06 -5.64 -12.45
C GLY A 65 5.07 -6.03 -13.53
N ILE A 66 6.27 -5.44 -13.51
CA ILE A 66 7.34 -5.79 -14.46
C ILE A 66 7.77 -7.25 -14.29
N VAL A 67 7.96 -7.73 -13.05
CA VAL A 67 8.31 -9.14 -12.78
C VAL A 67 7.23 -10.07 -13.31
N LEU A 68 5.96 -9.77 -13.02
CA LEU A 68 4.83 -10.55 -13.52
C LEU A 68 4.81 -10.63 -15.05
N PHE A 69 5.12 -9.53 -15.75
CA PHE A 69 5.24 -9.51 -17.21
C PHE A 69 6.48 -10.26 -17.73
N GLN A 70 7.55 -10.36 -16.94
CA GLN A 70 8.73 -11.14 -17.30
C GLN A 70 8.53 -12.65 -17.11
N ASP A 71 7.64 -13.04 -16.18
CA ASP A 71 7.31 -14.45 -15.89
C ASP A 71 6.23 -15.03 -16.83
N THR A 72 5.54 -14.19 -17.62
CA THR A 72 4.57 -14.59 -18.68
C THR A 72 5.19 -14.64 -20.06
#